data_AF-A0A2E9BDT9-F1
#
_entry.id   AF-A0A2E9BDT9-F1
#
_cell.length_a   1.000
_cell.length_b   1.000
_cell.length_c   1.000
_cell.angle_alpha   90.00
_cell.angle_beta   90.00
_cell.angle_gamma   90.00
#
_symmetry.space_group_name_H-M   'P 1'
#
loop_
_entity.id
_entity.type
_entity.pdbx_description
1 polymer ?
#
loop_
_entity_poly.entity_id
_entity_poly.type
_entity_poly.pdbx_seq_one_letter_code
_entity_poly.pdbx_strand_id
1 'polypeptide(L)'
;MVDILCPHCEEEISLDDDASGEFECPFCEGEFEWGMEQKKRPSSGTIQVNNISTISHIAHGVCAVLLIIGLFSNWVVALDGVFGLTPFGIKISFMGFSETATYFELFEENFVIASAGLLFMLLVIGAILMQISHLVFRFIFHKMENGGDINIGQRLAYNAYKYRWHTSLGAFVFAAVGYAIVQIGAIMYASSIELTEVSIPKPSVFAIFTLLALCGQFVLMNMESRAE
;
A
#
# COMPACT_ATOMS: atom_id res chain seq x y z
N MET A 1 3.39 -21.21 -47.23
CA MET A 1 2.68 -21.88 -46.13
C MET A 1 3.57 -21.85 -44.91
N VAL A 2 3.02 -21.47 -43.76
CA VAL A 2 3.70 -21.38 -42.47
C VAL A 2 3.06 -22.38 -41.51
N ASP A 3 3.89 -23.24 -40.94
CA ASP A 3 3.47 -24.21 -39.94
C ASP A 3 3.53 -23.55 -38.55
N ILE A 4 2.40 -23.58 -37.83
CA ILE A 4 2.24 -23.00 -36.51
C ILE A 4 1.61 -24.03 -35.56
N LEU A 5 1.78 -23.84 -34.26
CA LEU A 5 1.09 -24.67 -33.26
C LEU A 5 -0.21 -24.00 -32.83
N CYS A 6 -1.30 -24.75 -32.78
CA CYS A 6 -2.57 -24.27 -32.26
C CYS A 6 -2.41 -23.86 -30.77
N PRO A 7 -2.84 -22.65 -30.35
CA PRO A 7 -2.71 -22.20 -28.96
C PRO A 7 -3.60 -22.95 -27.96
N HIS A 8 -4.56 -23.74 -28.45
CA HIS A 8 -5.52 -24.47 -27.61
C HIS A 8 -5.15 -25.94 -27.41
N CYS A 9 -4.63 -26.60 -28.45
CA CYS A 9 -4.36 -28.05 -28.43
C CYS A 9 -2.93 -28.44 -28.83
N GLU A 10 -2.07 -27.48 -29.13
CA GLU A 10 -0.65 -27.68 -29.48
C GLU A 10 -0.40 -28.54 -30.73
N GLU A 11 -1.43 -28.85 -31.51
CA GLU A 11 -1.31 -29.55 -32.79
C GLU A 11 -0.79 -28.59 -33.88
N GLU A 12 0.03 -29.14 -34.79
CA GLU A 12 0.62 -28.41 -35.90
C GLU A 12 -0.40 -28.15 -37.00
N ILE A 13 -0.55 -26.89 -37.41
CA ILE A 13 -1.46 -26.43 -38.45
C ILE A 13 -0.70 -25.56 -39.45
N SER A 14 -0.99 -25.75 -40.73
CA SER A 14 -0.39 -24.98 -41.82
C SER A 14 -1.34 -23.86 -42.26
N LEU A 15 -0.87 -22.62 -42.23
CA LEU A 15 -1.57 -21.45 -42.77
C LEU A 15 -0.85 -20.91 -44.01
N ASP A 16 -1.52 -20.08 -44.81
CA ASP A 16 -0.86 -19.37 -45.92
C ASP A 16 0.11 -18.30 -45.38
N ASP A 17 1.18 -17.97 -46.13
CA ASP A 17 2.24 -17.06 -45.65
C ASP A 17 1.73 -15.63 -45.39
N ASP A 18 0.63 -15.27 -46.04
CA ASP A 18 -0.07 -14.00 -46.05
C ASP A 18 -1.44 -14.09 -45.32
N ALA A 19 -1.70 -15.20 -44.61
CA ALA A 19 -2.89 -15.39 -43.81
C ALA A 19 -2.96 -14.42 -42.62
N SER A 20 -4.09 -13.71 -42.48
CA SER A 20 -4.39 -12.88 -41.32
C SER A 20 -5.89 -12.89 -41.02
N GLY A 21 -6.28 -12.84 -39.74
CA GLY A 21 -7.67 -12.87 -39.29
C GLY A 21 -7.93 -13.88 -38.16
N GLU A 22 -9.21 -14.21 -37.96
CA GLU A 22 -9.67 -15.28 -37.07
C GLU A 22 -9.72 -16.61 -37.83
N PHE A 23 -9.16 -17.65 -37.22
CA PHE A 23 -9.07 -19.01 -37.75
C PHE A 23 -9.66 -19.99 -36.73
N GLU A 24 -10.19 -21.10 -37.23
CA GLU A 24 -10.68 -22.20 -36.40
C GLU A 24 -9.73 -23.39 -36.53
N CYS A 25 -9.34 -23.98 -35.40
CA CYS A 25 -8.46 -25.15 -35.41
C CYS A 25 -9.23 -26.41 -35.86
N PRO A 26 -8.76 -27.14 -36.89
CA PRO A 26 -9.45 -28.34 -37.39
C PRO A 26 -9.42 -29.53 -36.42
N PHE A 27 -8.58 -29.48 -35.37
CA PHE A 27 -8.42 -30.56 -34.41
C PHE A 27 -9.25 -30.39 -33.13
N CYS A 28 -9.52 -29.15 -32.72
CA CYS A 28 -10.22 -28.86 -31.46
C CYS A 28 -11.38 -27.87 -31.59
N GLU A 29 -11.67 -27.38 -32.79
CA GLU A 29 -12.74 -26.39 -33.07
C GLU A 29 -12.53 -25.07 -32.31
N GLY A 30 -11.32 -24.83 -31.78
CA GLY A 30 -10.96 -23.61 -31.06
C GLY A 30 -10.63 -22.47 -32.02
N GLU A 31 -11.30 -21.34 -31.87
CA GLU A 31 -11.03 -20.10 -32.61
C GLU A 31 -9.77 -19.38 -32.08
N PHE A 32 -8.94 -18.84 -32.97
CA PHE A 32 -7.74 -18.08 -32.62
C PHE A 32 -7.42 -17.02 -33.68
N GLU A 33 -6.77 -15.92 -33.28
CA GLU A 33 -6.33 -14.86 -34.19
C GLU A 33 -4.89 -15.09 -34.66
N TRP A 34 -4.63 -14.90 -35.96
CA TRP A 34 -3.30 -14.98 -36.57
C TRP A 34 -3.07 -13.80 -37.52
N GLY A 35 -1.81 -13.34 -37.65
CA GLY A 35 -1.42 -12.34 -38.65
C GLY A 35 -2.05 -10.94 -38.49
N MET A 36 -2.85 -10.71 -37.46
CA MET A 36 -3.39 -9.38 -37.15
C MET A 36 -2.26 -8.53 -36.59
N GLU A 37 -1.99 -7.37 -37.20
CA GLU A 37 -1.23 -6.34 -36.50
C GLU A 37 -1.92 -6.12 -35.16
N GLN A 38 -1.20 -6.32 -34.05
CA GLN A 38 -1.71 -5.94 -32.75
C GLN A 38 -2.25 -4.54 -32.93
N LYS A 39 -3.57 -4.35 -32.79
CA LYS A 39 -4.16 -3.02 -32.73
C LYS A 39 -3.39 -2.34 -31.62
N LYS A 40 -2.39 -1.51 -31.99
CA LYS A 40 -1.82 -0.56 -31.08
C LYS A 40 -3.03 0.20 -30.63
N ARG A 41 -3.46 -0.05 -29.38
CA ARG A 41 -4.56 0.66 -28.75
C ARG A 41 -4.33 2.12 -29.16
N PRO A 42 -5.31 2.79 -29.79
CA PRO A 42 -5.09 4.16 -30.22
C PRO A 42 -4.54 4.89 -29.00
N SER A 43 -3.35 5.46 -29.14
CA SER A 43 -2.64 6.18 -28.09
C SER A 43 -3.44 7.44 -27.78
N SER A 44 -4.56 7.26 -27.12
CA SER A 44 -5.44 8.29 -26.63
C SER A 44 -4.80 8.82 -25.36
N GLY A 45 -4.01 9.89 -25.50
CA GLY A 45 -3.55 10.73 -24.38
C GLY A 45 -2.26 10.32 -23.67
N THR A 46 -1.16 10.12 -24.41
CA THR A 46 0.17 9.76 -23.86
C THR A 46 0.87 10.82 -22.97
N ILE A 47 0.26 11.98 -22.70
CA ILE A 47 0.87 13.05 -21.90
C ILE A 47 0.35 13.08 -20.43
N GLN A 48 -0.76 12.41 -20.10
CA GLN A 48 -1.29 12.40 -18.72
C GLN A 48 -1.05 11.09 -17.96
N VAL A 49 -1.08 9.94 -18.63
CA VAL A 49 -0.94 8.62 -17.98
C VAL A 49 0.49 8.34 -17.50
N ASN A 50 1.50 8.86 -18.19
CA ASN A 50 2.91 8.72 -17.78
C ASN A 50 3.18 9.40 -16.42
N ASN A 51 2.66 10.61 -16.23
CA ASN A 51 2.89 11.40 -15.03
C ASN A 51 2.17 10.77 -13.83
N ILE A 52 0.94 10.28 -14.01
CA ILE A 52 0.20 9.61 -12.93
C ILE A 52 0.92 8.32 -12.50
N SER A 53 1.33 7.48 -13.45
CA SER A 53 2.05 6.24 -13.12
C SER A 53 3.39 6.52 -12.42
N THR A 54 4.18 7.52 -12.87
CA THR A 54 5.43 7.90 -12.21
C THR A 54 5.19 8.47 -10.80
N ILE A 55 4.22 9.36 -10.62
CA ILE A 55 3.86 9.90 -9.30
C ILE A 55 3.40 8.77 -8.37
N SER A 56 2.61 7.84 -8.90
CA SER A 56 2.17 6.63 -8.20
C SER A 56 3.41 5.83 -7.75
N HIS A 57 4.36 5.46 -8.61
CA HIS A 57 5.58 4.76 -8.16
C HIS A 57 6.33 5.44 -7.00
N ILE A 58 6.50 6.76 -7.06
CA ILE A 58 7.16 7.54 -6.00
C ILE A 58 6.34 7.50 -4.71
N ALA A 59 5.02 7.72 -4.80
CA ALA A 59 4.14 7.76 -3.65
C ALA A 59 4.19 6.45 -2.84
N HIS A 60 4.27 5.30 -3.50
CA HIS A 60 4.25 4.01 -2.82
C HIS A 60 5.57 3.74 -2.07
N GLY A 61 6.70 4.11 -2.69
CA GLY A 61 8.01 4.05 -2.03
C GLY A 61 8.09 4.99 -0.83
N VAL A 62 7.62 6.24 -0.99
CA VAL A 62 7.58 7.23 0.09
C VAL A 62 6.73 6.74 1.26
N CYS A 63 5.53 6.19 1.01
CA CYS A 63 4.66 5.68 2.07
C CYS A 63 5.30 4.52 2.85
N ALA A 64 6.04 3.63 2.17
CA ALA A 64 6.75 2.55 2.85
C ALA A 64 7.86 3.08 3.76
N VAL A 65 8.64 4.06 3.28
CA VAL A 65 9.67 4.71 4.10
C VAL A 65 9.06 5.46 5.29
N LEU A 66 7.98 6.22 5.06
CA LEU A 66 7.28 6.94 6.13
C LEU A 66 6.73 5.97 7.19
N LEU A 67 6.12 4.85 6.82
CA LEU A 67 5.64 3.88 7.81
C LEU A 67 6.77 3.26 8.64
N ILE A 68 7.93 2.97 8.03
CA ILE A 68 9.11 2.45 8.75
C ILE A 68 9.66 3.50 9.72
N ILE A 69 9.82 4.75 9.28
CA ILE A 69 10.24 5.86 10.15
C ILE A 69 9.19 6.10 11.25
N GLY A 70 7.93 5.89 10.93
CA GLY A 70 6.79 6.07 11.82
C GLY A 70 6.78 5.11 13.01
N LEU A 71 7.46 3.97 12.94
CA LEU A 71 7.64 3.07 14.08
C LEU A 71 8.33 3.75 15.26
N PHE A 72 9.21 4.71 14.99
CA PHE A 72 10.05 5.37 16.00
C PHE A 72 9.78 6.87 16.14
N SER A 73 8.84 7.38 15.35
CA SER A 73 8.46 8.79 15.35
C SER A 73 7.28 9.05 16.27
N ASN A 74 7.18 10.27 16.80
CA ASN A 74 6.03 10.69 17.57
C ASN A 74 4.83 10.85 16.62
N TRP A 75 3.71 10.21 16.92
CA TRP A 75 2.43 10.38 16.21
C TRP A 75 1.53 11.39 16.91
N VAL A 76 1.56 11.40 18.24
CA VAL A 76 0.91 12.39 19.09
C VAL A 76 2.00 13.10 19.88
N VAL A 77 1.87 14.41 20.06
CA VAL A 77 2.79 15.22 20.86
C VAL A 77 2.02 16.06 21.87
N ALA A 78 2.63 16.27 23.04
CA ALA A 78 2.15 17.18 24.08
C ALA A 78 3.34 17.92 24.74
N LEU A 79 3.01 18.96 25.48
CA LEU A 79 3.90 19.89 26.20
C LEU A 79 5.05 20.36 25.32
N ASP A 80 4.69 20.99 24.20
CA ASP A 80 5.63 21.51 23.18
C ASP A 80 6.67 20.49 22.69
N GLY A 81 6.28 19.21 22.68
CA GLY A 81 7.11 18.12 22.17
C GLY A 81 7.95 17.41 23.24
N VAL A 82 7.80 17.79 24.53
CA VAL A 82 8.41 17.05 25.65
C VAL A 82 7.83 15.65 25.75
N PHE A 83 6.52 15.49 25.50
CA PHE A 83 5.87 14.19 25.46
C PHE A 83 5.52 13.80 24.03
N GLY A 84 5.85 12.56 23.67
CA GLY A 84 5.51 11.95 22.39
C GLY A 84 4.94 10.56 22.56
N LEU A 85 3.90 10.22 21.81
CA LEU A 85 3.40 8.86 21.71
C LEU A 85 3.89 8.24 20.42
N THR A 86 4.59 7.12 20.54
CA THR A 86 5.11 6.32 19.42
C THR A 86 4.41 4.95 19.41
N PRO A 87 4.51 4.17 18.34
CA PRO A 87 4.01 2.79 18.34
C PRO A 87 4.60 1.91 19.46
N PHE A 88 5.79 2.23 19.99
CA PHE A 88 6.44 1.40 21.02
C PHE A 88 6.35 1.96 22.45
N GLY A 89 5.77 3.13 22.64
CA GLY A 89 5.59 3.69 23.98
C GLY A 89 5.50 5.20 24.05
N ILE A 90 5.54 5.68 25.29
CA ILE A 90 5.56 7.11 25.63
C ILE A 90 7.01 7.55 25.71
N LYS A 91 7.37 8.47 24.82
CA LYS A 91 8.68 9.09 24.74
C LYS A 91 8.66 10.42 25.51
N ILE A 92 9.57 10.58 26.45
CA ILE A 92 9.83 11.84 27.12
C ILE A 92 11.15 12.37 26.57
N SER A 93 11.16 13.62 26.13
CA SER A 93 12.33 14.29 25.55
C SER A 93 12.59 15.61 26.26
N PHE A 94 13.77 15.75 26.87
CA PHE A 94 14.15 16.96 27.60
C PHE A 94 15.64 17.26 27.41
N MET A 95 15.97 18.50 27.02
CA MET A 95 17.35 18.98 26.83
C MET A 95 18.25 18.06 25.97
N GLY A 96 17.70 17.45 24.93
CA GLY A 96 18.44 16.55 24.02
C GLY A 96 18.56 15.11 24.51
N PHE A 97 18.12 14.82 25.73
CA PHE A 97 17.94 13.47 26.23
C PHE A 97 16.55 12.96 25.91
N SER A 98 16.44 11.66 25.68
CA SER A 98 15.14 11.02 25.52
C SER A 98 15.12 9.65 26.13
N GLU A 99 14.03 9.37 26.84
CA GLU A 99 13.69 8.04 27.35
C GLU A 99 12.32 7.64 26.83
N THR A 100 12.12 6.33 26.67
CA THR A 100 10.84 5.77 26.22
C THR A 100 10.40 4.72 27.21
N ALA A 101 9.25 4.93 27.84
CA ALA A 101 8.56 3.92 28.63
C ALA A 101 7.66 3.10 27.71
N THR A 102 7.77 1.77 27.75
CA THR A 102 6.99 0.91 26.85
C THR A 102 5.54 0.80 27.32
N TYR A 103 4.61 0.51 26.40
CA TYR A 103 3.21 0.29 26.80
C TYR A 103 3.02 -0.92 27.72
N PHE A 104 3.97 -1.86 27.74
CA PHE A 104 3.94 -3.00 28.65
C PHE A 104 4.21 -2.58 30.11
N GLU A 105 5.12 -1.62 30.32
CA GLU A 105 5.42 -1.06 31.64
C GLU A 105 4.24 -0.28 32.22
N LEU A 106 3.44 0.35 31.34
CA LEU A 106 2.33 1.23 31.75
C LEU A 106 1.05 0.48 32.17
N PHE A 107 1.00 -0.86 32.07
CA PHE A 107 -0.22 -1.62 32.35
C PHE A 107 -0.73 -1.48 33.79
N GLU A 108 0.19 -1.43 34.77
CA GLU A 108 -0.17 -1.31 36.18
C GLU A 108 -0.60 0.11 36.54
N GLU A 109 0.04 1.11 35.92
CA GLU A 109 -0.22 2.52 36.21
C GLU A 109 -1.47 3.04 35.51
N ASN A 110 -1.64 2.70 34.23
CA ASN A 110 -2.75 3.22 33.44
C ASN A 110 -3.14 2.24 32.31
N PHE A 111 -4.06 1.35 32.65
CA PHE A 111 -4.59 0.34 31.74
C PHE A 111 -5.15 0.93 30.42
N VAL A 112 -5.77 2.11 30.47
CA VAL A 112 -6.41 2.70 29.28
C VAL A 112 -5.36 3.14 28.25
N ILE A 113 -4.33 3.90 28.66
CA ILE A 113 -3.28 4.32 27.72
C ILE A 113 -2.41 3.14 27.28
N ALA A 114 -2.14 2.18 28.17
CA ALA A 114 -1.39 0.97 27.83
C ALA A 114 -2.10 0.13 26.76
N SER A 115 -3.39 -0.15 26.96
CA SER A 115 -4.19 -0.92 26.00
C SER A 115 -4.40 -0.18 24.67
N ALA A 116 -4.69 1.13 24.70
CA ALA A 116 -4.79 1.96 23.51
C ALA A 116 -3.45 2.00 22.73
N GLY A 117 -2.34 2.12 23.44
CA GLY A 117 -0.99 2.14 22.88
C GLY A 117 -0.59 0.82 22.22
N LEU A 118 -0.90 -0.32 22.86
CA LEU A 118 -0.64 -1.64 22.28
C LEU A 118 -1.52 -1.92 21.06
N LEU A 119 -2.80 -1.53 21.10
CA LEU A 119 -3.66 -1.66 19.93
C LEU A 119 -3.15 -0.78 18.79
N PHE A 120 -2.72 0.44 19.09
CA PHE A 120 -2.05 1.31 18.13
C PHE A 120 -0.79 0.67 17.54
N MET A 121 0.09 0.09 18.37
CA MET A 121 1.27 -0.66 17.92
C MET A 121 0.91 -1.75 16.91
N LEU A 122 -0.05 -2.61 17.26
CA LEU A 122 -0.50 -3.71 16.40
C LEU A 122 -1.09 -3.21 15.08
N LEU A 123 -1.86 -2.12 15.13
CA LEU A 123 -2.43 -1.52 13.92
C LEU A 123 -1.35 -0.91 13.02
N VAL A 124 -0.33 -0.25 13.58
CA VAL A 124 0.80 0.26 12.77
C VAL A 124 1.61 -0.88 12.15
N ILE A 125 1.84 -1.97 12.89
CA ILE A 125 2.45 -3.19 12.32
C ILE A 125 1.57 -3.76 11.19
N GLY A 126 0.25 -3.83 11.40
CA GLY A 126 -0.71 -4.21 10.38
C GLY A 126 -0.64 -3.32 9.13
N ALA A 127 -0.51 -2.00 9.31
CA ALA A 127 -0.33 -1.06 8.21
C ALA A 127 0.95 -1.34 7.40
N ILE A 128 2.06 -1.65 8.08
CA ILE A 128 3.33 -2.02 7.43
C ILE A 128 3.19 -3.33 6.66
N LEU A 129 2.56 -4.36 7.22
CA LEU A 129 2.33 -5.63 6.54
C LEU A 129 1.48 -5.46 5.28
N MET A 130 0.45 -4.62 5.36
CA MET A 130 -0.38 -4.26 4.20
C MET A 130 0.43 -3.49 3.16
N GLN A 131 1.29 -2.55 3.57
CA GLN A 131 2.15 -1.80 2.67
C GLN A 131 3.19 -2.68 1.97
N ILE A 132 3.78 -3.64 2.68
CA ILE A 132 4.71 -4.62 2.08
C ILE A 132 3.97 -5.47 1.03
N SER A 133 2.80 -6.00 1.39
CA SER A 133 1.97 -6.79 0.48
C SER A 133 1.59 -5.97 -0.76
N HIS A 134 1.28 -4.70 -0.57
CA HIS A 134 0.96 -3.76 -1.63
C HIS A 134 2.14 -3.53 -2.60
N LEU A 135 3.35 -3.31 -2.08
CA LEU A 135 4.56 -3.18 -2.89
C LEU A 135 4.87 -4.46 -3.68
N VAL A 136 4.70 -5.63 -3.07
CA VAL A 136 4.90 -6.92 -3.73
C VAL A 136 3.92 -7.11 -4.89
N PHE A 137 2.63 -6.86 -4.67
CA PHE A 137 1.62 -6.98 -5.73
C PHE A 137 1.87 -6.00 -6.88
N ARG A 138 2.31 -4.78 -6.57
CA ARG A 138 2.67 -3.77 -7.57
C ARG A 138 3.89 -4.21 -8.40
N PHE A 139 4.92 -4.74 -7.74
CA PHE A 139 6.11 -5.25 -8.42
C PHE A 139 5.77 -6.41 -9.37
N ILE A 140 4.94 -7.35 -8.92
CA ILE A 140 4.45 -8.46 -9.73
C ILE A 140 3.68 -7.94 -10.96
N PHE A 141 2.73 -7.02 -10.76
CA PHE A 141 1.95 -6.44 -11.85
C PHE A 141 2.83 -5.78 -12.92
N HIS A 142 3.77 -4.92 -12.50
CA HIS A 142 4.68 -4.22 -13.41
C HIS A 142 5.57 -5.15 -14.21
N LYS A 143 6.00 -6.28 -13.62
CA LYS A 143 6.82 -7.26 -14.32
C LYS A 143 6.03 -8.09 -15.34
N MET A 144 4.76 -8.39 -15.06
CA MET A 144 3.89 -9.08 -16.03
C MET A 144 3.58 -8.19 -17.24
N GLU A 145 3.29 -6.92 -17.02
CA GLU A 145 2.98 -5.98 -18.10
C GLU A 145 4.17 -5.76 -19.06
N ASN A 146 5.40 -5.76 -18.51
CA ASN A 146 6.62 -5.56 -19.30
C ASN A 146 7.26 -6.85 -19.85
N GLY A 147 6.53 -7.98 -19.82
CA GLY A 147 7.02 -9.26 -20.38
C GLY A 147 8.26 -9.82 -19.67
N GLY A 148 8.41 -9.59 -18.36
CA GLY A 148 9.55 -10.09 -17.61
C GLY A 148 9.53 -11.61 -17.42
N ASP A 149 10.71 -12.25 -17.46
CA ASP A 149 10.96 -13.70 -17.31
C ASP A 149 10.67 -14.31 -15.92
N ILE A 150 9.68 -13.80 -15.18
CA ILE A 150 9.28 -14.42 -13.92
C ILE A 150 8.14 -15.41 -14.18
N ASN A 151 8.42 -16.69 -13.93
CA ASN A 151 7.43 -17.75 -13.97
C ASN A 151 6.52 -17.62 -12.73
N ILE A 152 5.51 -16.76 -12.84
CA ILE A 152 4.51 -16.50 -11.80
C ILE A 152 3.30 -17.37 -12.07
N GLY A 153 2.91 -18.18 -11.07
CA GLY A 153 1.67 -18.94 -11.17
C GLY A 153 0.45 -18.03 -11.39
N GLN A 154 -0.45 -18.41 -12.30
CA GLN A 154 -1.64 -17.62 -12.66
C GLN A 154 -2.46 -17.15 -11.45
N ARG A 155 -2.53 -17.96 -10.39
CA ARG A 155 -3.23 -17.60 -9.14
C ARG A 155 -2.61 -16.39 -8.45
N LEU A 156 -1.28 -16.29 -8.42
CA LEU A 156 -0.59 -15.16 -7.79
C LEU A 156 -0.74 -13.88 -8.64
N ALA A 157 -0.68 -14.01 -9.97
CA ALA A 157 -0.96 -12.93 -10.90
C ALA A 157 -2.38 -12.36 -10.71
N TYR A 158 -3.39 -13.23 -10.68
CA TYR A 158 -4.78 -12.86 -10.43
C TYR A 158 -4.96 -12.16 -9.08
N ASN A 159 -4.35 -12.69 -8.02
CA ASN A 159 -4.42 -12.09 -6.69
C ASN A 159 -3.75 -10.71 -6.66
N ALA A 160 -2.59 -10.55 -7.30
CA ALA A 160 -1.90 -9.28 -7.38
C ALA A 160 -2.78 -8.23 -8.06
N TYR A 161 -3.43 -8.57 -9.18
CA TYR A 161 -4.37 -7.66 -9.84
C TYR A 161 -5.56 -7.30 -8.94
N LYS A 162 -6.25 -8.32 -8.40
CA LYS A 162 -7.49 -8.15 -7.65
C LYS A 162 -7.32 -7.44 -6.31
N TYR A 163 -6.25 -7.73 -5.56
CA TYR A 163 -6.08 -7.26 -4.18
C TYR A 163 -5.10 -6.09 -4.02
N ARG A 164 -4.47 -5.61 -5.10
CA ARG A 164 -3.57 -4.44 -5.08
C ARG A 164 -4.23 -3.20 -4.48
N TRP A 165 -5.49 -2.91 -4.82
CA TRP A 165 -6.20 -1.77 -4.23
C TRP A 165 -6.54 -1.98 -2.75
N HIS A 166 -7.02 -3.17 -2.38
CA HIS A 166 -7.36 -3.52 -1.00
C HIS A 166 -6.16 -3.43 -0.05
N THR A 167 -4.97 -3.81 -0.51
CA THR A 167 -3.74 -3.72 0.28
C THR A 167 -3.34 -2.27 0.55
N SER A 168 -3.47 -1.36 -0.42
CA SER A 168 -3.26 0.08 -0.19
C SER A 168 -4.29 0.68 0.76
N LEU A 169 -5.58 0.34 0.60
CA LEU A 169 -6.64 0.82 1.49
C LEU A 169 -6.39 0.33 2.92
N GLY A 170 -6.03 -0.94 3.09
CA GLY A 170 -5.74 -1.52 4.41
C GLY A 170 -4.60 -0.80 5.12
N ALA A 171 -3.51 -0.48 4.40
CA ALA A 171 -2.40 0.28 4.97
C ALA A 171 -2.85 1.65 5.53
N PHE A 172 -3.68 2.38 4.77
CA PHE A 172 -4.26 3.65 5.23
C PHE A 172 -5.19 3.47 6.42
N VAL A 173 -6.14 2.54 6.34
CA VAL A 173 -7.15 2.32 7.39
C VAL A 173 -6.50 1.91 8.70
N PHE A 174 -5.57 0.96 8.67
CA PHE A 174 -4.85 0.54 9.88
C PHE A 174 -4.09 1.69 10.52
N ALA A 175 -3.36 2.49 9.74
CA ALA A 175 -2.64 3.65 10.24
C ALA A 175 -3.59 4.72 10.82
N ALA A 176 -4.69 5.04 10.12
CA ALA A 176 -5.65 6.05 10.52
C ALA A 176 -6.43 5.66 11.78
N VAL A 177 -6.89 4.41 11.86
CA VAL A 177 -7.59 3.88 13.04
C VAL A 177 -6.62 3.78 14.21
N GLY A 178 -5.39 3.31 13.99
CA GLY A 178 -4.36 3.27 15.02
C GLY A 178 -4.08 4.66 15.60
N TYR A 179 -3.88 5.66 14.72
CA TYR A 179 -3.70 7.04 15.12
C TYR A 179 -4.90 7.58 15.93
N ALA A 180 -6.13 7.34 15.46
CA ALA A 180 -7.33 7.80 16.16
C ALA A 180 -7.42 7.21 17.58
N ILE A 181 -7.12 5.92 17.73
CA ILE A 181 -7.13 5.23 19.03
C ILE A 181 -6.11 5.84 19.99
N VAL A 182 -4.85 6.00 19.57
CA VAL A 182 -3.82 6.57 20.46
C VAL A 182 -4.09 8.04 20.78
N GLN A 183 -4.64 8.80 19.84
CA GLN A 183 -5.03 10.20 20.06
C GLN A 183 -6.18 10.32 21.06
N ILE A 184 -7.20 9.46 20.96
CA ILE A 184 -8.30 9.40 21.93
C ILE A 184 -7.78 8.98 23.31
N GLY A 185 -6.95 7.93 23.37
CA GLY A 185 -6.32 7.48 24.61
C GLY A 185 -5.50 8.59 25.27
N ALA A 186 -4.74 9.37 24.48
CA ALA A 186 -3.98 10.51 24.97
C ALA A 186 -4.87 11.63 25.54
N ILE A 187 -5.97 11.95 24.87
CA ILE A 187 -6.92 12.97 25.33
C ILE A 187 -7.60 12.51 26.62
N MET A 188 -8.03 11.25 26.70
CA MET A 188 -8.60 10.67 27.92
C MET A 188 -7.61 10.71 29.08
N TYR A 189 -6.35 10.32 28.83
CA TYR A 189 -5.29 10.41 29.82
C TYR A 189 -5.09 11.86 30.30
N ALA A 190 -4.95 12.82 29.37
CA ALA A 190 -4.79 14.23 29.72
C ALA A 190 -5.98 14.78 30.51
N SER A 191 -7.21 14.38 30.18
CA SER A 191 -8.42 14.79 30.91
C SER A 191 -8.53 14.22 32.32
N SER A 192 -7.80 13.14 32.63
CA SER A 192 -7.77 12.54 33.96
C SER A 192 -6.80 13.21 34.93
N ILE A 193 -5.95 14.12 34.45
CA ILE A 193 -4.96 14.83 35.25
C ILE A 193 -5.55 16.20 35.63
N GLU A 194 -5.75 16.47 36.92
CA GLU A 194 -6.27 17.75 37.46
C GLU A 194 -5.25 18.91 37.40
N LEU A 195 -4.40 19.00 36.36
CA LEU A 195 -3.42 20.08 36.24
C LEU A 195 -3.86 21.19 35.30
N THR A 196 -3.75 22.42 35.79
CA THR A 196 -4.15 23.69 35.17
C THR A 196 -3.38 24.08 33.90
N GLU A 197 -2.36 23.33 33.47
CA GLU A 197 -1.51 23.65 32.32
C GLU A 197 -1.13 22.44 31.44
N VAL A 198 -1.95 21.38 31.40
CA VAL A 198 -1.70 20.29 30.45
C VAL A 198 -2.06 20.77 29.04
N SER A 199 -1.07 20.91 28.17
CA SER A 199 -1.32 21.17 26.75
C SER A 199 -2.10 20.00 26.14
N ILE A 200 -3.14 20.30 25.37
CA ILE A 200 -3.96 19.29 24.70
C ILE A 200 -3.07 18.45 23.75
N PRO A 201 -3.03 17.11 23.89
CA PRO A 201 -2.31 16.25 22.96
C PRO A 201 -2.77 16.49 21.54
N LYS A 202 -1.84 16.68 20.61
CA LYS A 202 -2.13 17.03 19.21
C LYS A 202 -1.40 16.09 18.24
N PRO A 203 -1.91 15.93 17.01
CA PRO A 203 -1.17 15.25 15.95
C PRO A 203 0.21 15.85 15.78
N SER A 204 1.21 14.99 15.62
CA SER A 204 2.49 15.44 15.09
C SER A 204 2.36 15.76 13.60
N VAL A 205 3.22 16.66 13.12
CA VAL A 205 3.35 16.96 11.69
C VAL A 205 3.67 15.68 10.90
N PHE A 206 4.49 14.80 11.47
CA PHE A 206 4.85 13.52 10.88
C PHE A 206 3.64 12.60 10.67
N ALA A 207 2.77 12.46 11.67
CA ALA A 207 1.56 11.64 11.56
C ALA A 207 0.62 12.19 10.47
N ILE A 208 0.42 13.51 10.44
CA ILE A 208 -0.40 14.17 9.41
C ILE A 208 0.14 13.84 8.01
N PHE A 209 1.44 14.05 7.79
CA PHE A 209 2.05 13.75 6.49
C PHE A 209 1.95 12.28 6.11
N THR A 210 2.17 11.37 7.06
CA THR A 210 2.08 9.92 6.82
C THR A 210 0.65 9.52 6.42
N LEU A 211 -0.37 10.01 7.13
CA LEU A 211 -1.76 9.71 6.82
C LEU A 211 -2.21 10.32 5.49
N LEU A 212 -1.80 11.55 5.19
CA LEU A 212 -2.07 12.18 3.90
C LEU A 212 -1.38 11.44 2.74
N ALA A 213 -0.14 11.00 2.92
CA ALA A 213 0.59 10.23 1.92
C ALA A 213 -0.10 8.88 1.65
N LEU A 214 -0.50 8.15 2.69
CA LEU A 214 -1.23 6.87 2.56
C LEU A 214 -2.60 7.06 1.90
N CYS A 215 -3.32 8.12 2.25
CA CYS A 215 -4.58 8.48 1.59
C CYS A 215 -4.35 8.81 0.10
N GLY A 216 -3.32 9.61 -0.21
CA GLY A 216 -2.94 9.94 -1.58
C GLY A 216 -2.57 8.70 -2.40
N GLN A 217 -1.77 7.79 -1.84
CA GLN A 217 -1.44 6.49 -2.45
C GLN A 217 -2.70 5.70 -2.79
N PHE A 218 -3.62 5.60 -1.83
CA PHE A 218 -4.90 4.91 -2.04
C PHE A 218 -5.73 5.53 -3.18
N VAL A 219 -5.82 6.86 -3.22
CA VAL A 219 -6.54 7.59 -4.29
C VAL A 219 -5.89 7.36 -5.65
N LEU A 220 -4.56 7.50 -5.74
CA LEU A 220 -3.80 7.27 -6.97
C LEU A 220 -3.98 5.83 -7.47
N MET A 221 -3.95 4.85 -6.57
CA MET A 221 -4.17 3.44 -6.91
C MET A 221 -5.58 3.19 -7.46
N ASN A 222 -6.60 3.82 -6.89
CA ASN A 222 -7.97 3.75 -7.40
C ASN A 222 -8.09 4.39 -8.80
N MET A 223 -7.38 5.49 -9.04
CA MET A 223 -7.36 6.14 -10.35
C MET A 223 -6.67 5.25 -11.40
N GLU A 224 -5.52 4.67 -11.07
CA GLU A 224 -4.77 3.73 -11.92
C GLU A 224 -5.65 2.53 -12.33
N SER A 225 -6.33 1.91 -11.36
CA SER A 225 -7.21 0.76 -11.63
C SER A 225 -8.44 1.06 -12.49
N ARG A 226 -8.83 2.33 -12.65
CA ARG A 226 -9.95 2.75 -13.50
C ARG A 226 -9.50 3.13 -14.91
N ALA A 227 -8.20 3.36 -15.12
CA ALA A 227 -7.63 3.75 -16.39
C ALA A 227 -7.14 2.55 -17.22
N GLU A 228 -6.89 1.41 -16.57
CA GLU A 228 -6.56 0.11 -17.17
C GLU A 228 -7.81 -0.61 -17.73
#